data_AF-A0A2E8J6N9-F1
#
_entry.id   AF-A0A2E8J6N9-F1
#
_cell.length_a   1.000
_cell.length_b   1.000
_cell.length_c   1.000
_cell.angle_alpha   90.00
_cell.angle_beta   90.00
_cell.angle_gamma   90.00
#
_symmetry.space_group_name_H-M   'P 1'
#
loop_
_entity.id
_entity.type
_entity.pdbx_description
1 polymer ?
#
loop_
_entity_poly.entity_id
_entity_poly.type
_entity_poly.pdbx_seq_one_letter_code
_entity_poly.pdbx_strand_id
1 'polypeptide(L)'
;MTRFMILITLGLLASSVNAGNDPSIKGKLREDIQQAMHNHIAANQIKGDYVHYDSLRGKVLRMKLDKVHEGIVSKGDFYVSCADFVDESGSKYDIDFMVAGDAEDLSVYQAIVHKDRSGKRPYHLEN
;
A
#
# COMPACT_ATOMS: atom_id res chain seq x y z
N MET A 1 47.10 31.09 -12.96
CA MET A 1 46.11 30.07 -13.39
C MET A 1 45.17 29.81 -12.23
N THR A 2 44.08 30.57 -12.14
CA THR A 2 43.13 30.54 -11.02
C THR A 2 42.16 29.38 -11.23
N ARG A 3 42.20 28.39 -10.34
CA ARG A 3 41.28 27.23 -10.37
C ARG A 3 39.94 27.63 -9.76
N PHE A 4 38.90 27.73 -10.57
CA PHE A 4 37.51 27.83 -10.11
C PHE A 4 37.06 26.47 -9.59
N MET A 5 36.74 26.39 -8.30
CA MET A 5 36.13 25.22 -7.67
C MET A 5 34.62 25.47 -7.60
N ILE A 6 33.85 24.86 -8.51
CA ILE A 6 32.38 24.91 -8.49
C ILE A 6 31.89 23.86 -7.49
N LEU A 7 31.32 24.31 -6.37
CA LEU A 7 30.53 23.46 -5.47
C LEU A 7 29.19 23.18 -6.14
N ILE A 8 28.92 21.90 -6.45
CA ILE A 8 27.59 21.44 -6.87
C ILE A 8 26.80 21.11 -5.61
N THR A 9 25.91 22.01 -5.20
CA THR A 9 24.86 21.73 -4.22
C THR A 9 23.80 20.83 -4.88
N LEU A 10 23.82 19.55 -4.53
CA LEU A 10 22.82 18.58 -4.96
C LEU A 10 21.52 18.84 -4.18
N GLY A 11 20.54 19.48 -4.83
CA GLY A 11 19.21 19.67 -4.29
C GLY A 11 18.46 18.34 -4.19
N LEU A 12 18.13 17.92 -2.96
CA LEU A 12 17.24 16.80 -2.69
C LEU A 12 15.81 17.20 -3.09
N LEU A 13 15.36 16.72 -4.26
CA LEU A 13 13.96 16.74 -4.63
C LEU A 13 13.21 15.74 -3.76
N ALA A 14 12.41 16.23 -2.81
CA ALA A 14 11.43 15.42 -2.12
C ALA A 14 10.29 15.12 -3.09
N SER A 15 10.35 13.98 -3.77
CA SER A 15 9.24 13.48 -4.58
C SER A 15 8.07 13.17 -3.65
N SER A 16 7.02 13.99 -3.69
CA SER A 16 5.71 13.62 -3.16
C SER A 16 5.21 12.40 -3.94
N VAL A 17 5.39 11.21 -3.35
CA VAL A 17 4.89 9.95 -3.89
C VAL A 17 3.38 9.95 -3.69
N ASN A 18 2.63 10.43 -4.67
CA ASN A 18 1.21 10.14 -4.75
C ASN A 18 1.05 8.65 -5.05
N ALA A 19 0.24 7.96 -4.26
CA ALA A 19 -0.22 6.61 -4.59
C ALA A 19 -0.83 6.63 -6.01
N GLY A 20 -0.54 5.60 -6.80
CA GLY A 20 -1.11 5.49 -8.14
C GLY A 20 -2.64 5.52 -8.11
N ASN A 21 -3.26 6.17 -9.10
CA ASN A 21 -4.71 6.17 -9.25
C ASN A 21 -5.07 6.09 -10.73
N ASP A 22 -5.69 4.98 -11.12
CA ASP A 22 -6.18 4.76 -12.47
C ASP A 22 -7.55 5.46 -12.62
N PRO A 23 -7.63 6.51 -13.45
CA PRO A 23 -8.85 7.27 -13.60
C PRO A 23 -9.95 6.49 -14.32
N SER A 24 -9.68 5.34 -14.94
CA SER A 24 -10.72 4.51 -15.55
C SER A 24 -11.56 3.74 -14.52
N ILE A 25 -11.03 3.53 -13.30
CA ILE A 25 -11.70 2.81 -12.22
C ILE A 25 -12.62 3.77 -11.45
N LYS A 26 -13.92 3.72 -11.75
CA LYS A 26 -14.94 4.63 -11.20
C LYS A 26 -16.21 3.90 -10.76
N GLY A 27 -17.06 4.62 -10.03
CA GLY A 27 -18.41 4.17 -9.66
C GLY A 27 -18.39 2.87 -8.88
N LYS A 28 -19.36 1.99 -9.15
CA LYS A 28 -19.57 0.74 -8.42
C LYS A 28 -18.31 -0.13 -8.34
N LEU A 29 -17.55 -0.28 -9.43
CA LEU A 29 -16.33 -1.07 -9.44
C LEU A 29 -15.33 -0.58 -8.37
N ARG A 30 -15.17 0.74 -8.22
CA ARG A 30 -14.28 1.34 -7.23
C ARG A 30 -14.74 1.05 -5.81
N GLU A 31 -16.04 1.18 -5.57
CA GLU A 31 -16.67 0.88 -4.28
C GLU A 31 -16.48 -0.60 -3.93
N ASP A 32 -16.71 -1.51 -4.89
CA ASP A 32 -16.57 -2.95 -4.70
C ASP A 32 -15.12 -3.35 -4.38
N ILE A 33 -14.13 -2.75 -5.07
CA ILE A 33 -12.70 -3.01 -4.79
C ILE A 33 -12.33 -2.57 -3.36
N GLN A 34 -12.74 -1.37 -2.95
CA GLN A 34 -12.49 -0.91 -1.58
C GLN A 34 -13.25 -1.73 -0.55
N GLN A 35 -14.48 -2.14 -0.86
CA GLN A 35 -15.27 -3.01 0.01
C GLN A 35 -14.61 -4.39 0.17
N ALA A 36 -14.06 -4.96 -0.89
CA ALA A 36 -13.29 -6.22 -0.83
C ALA A 36 -12.09 -6.10 0.11
N MET A 37 -11.34 -4.99 0.04
CA MET A 37 -10.26 -4.69 0.97
C MET A 37 -10.77 -4.55 2.42
N HIS A 38 -11.84 -3.79 2.66
CA HIS A 38 -12.43 -3.65 3.99
C HIS A 38 -12.88 -4.99 4.58
N ASN A 39 -13.53 -5.82 3.77
CA ASN A 39 -13.97 -7.17 4.16
C ASN A 39 -12.76 -8.04 4.54
N HIS A 40 -11.69 -8.00 3.73
CA HIS A 40 -10.47 -8.73 4.04
C HIS A 40 -9.83 -8.26 5.34
N ILE A 41 -9.71 -6.94 5.56
CA ILE A 41 -9.16 -6.39 6.79
C ILE A 41 -9.97 -6.89 7.99
N ALA A 42 -11.30 -6.75 7.94
CA ALA A 42 -12.20 -7.17 9.01
C ALA A 42 -12.12 -8.68 9.29
N ALA A 43 -12.09 -9.51 8.25
CA ALA A 43 -11.98 -10.96 8.36
C ALA A 43 -10.66 -11.43 8.99
N ASN A 44 -9.61 -10.62 8.91
CA ASN A 44 -8.28 -10.92 9.46
C ASN A 44 -7.98 -10.15 10.76
N GLN A 45 -9.02 -9.66 11.46
CA GLN A 45 -8.83 -9.05 12.77
C GLN A 45 -8.81 -10.08 13.90
N ILE A 46 -7.87 -9.90 14.84
CA ILE A 46 -7.85 -10.60 16.12
C ILE A 46 -7.81 -9.55 17.23
N LYS A 47 -8.85 -9.53 18.06
CA LYS A 47 -9.00 -8.54 19.16
C LYS A 47 -8.94 -7.08 18.67
N GLY A 48 -9.43 -6.83 17.45
CA GLY A 48 -9.48 -5.50 16.84
C GLY A 48 -8.21 -5.08 16.09
N ASP A 49 -7.15 -5.89 16.10
CA ASP A 49 -5.96 -5.64 15.29
C ASP A 49 -6.00 -6.47 14.02
N TYR A 50 -5.70 -5.85 12.88
CA TYR A 50 -5.44 -6.56 11.63
C TYR A 50 -4.15 -7.36 11.76
N VAL A 51 -4.24 -8.66 11.52
CA VAL A 51 -3.14 -9.61 11.66
C VAL A 51 -2.63 -9.99 10.27
N HIS A 52 -1.38 -9.65 9.99
CA HIS A 52 -0.78 -9.87 8.68
C HIS A 52 0.56 -10.61 8.83
N TYR A 53 0.75 -11.72 8.11
CA TYR A 53 2.05 -12.39 8.05
C TYR A 53 2.93 -11.70 7.01
N ASP A 54 3.96 -11.01 7.49
CA ASP A 54 5.00 -10.39 6.68
C ASP A 54 5.98 -11.46 6.20
N SER A 55 5.73 -11.99 5.00
CA SER A 55 6.51 -13.08 4.40
C SER A 55 7.97 -12.70 4.13
N LEU A 56 8.26 -11.42 3.88
CA LEU A 56 9.62 -10.94 3.63
C LEU A 56 10.48 -11.00 4.89
N ARG A 57 9.87 -10.74 6.07
CA ARG A 57 10.59 -10.74 7.35
C ARG A 57 10.29 -11.96 8.23
N GLY A 58 9.39 -12.83 7.80
CA GLY A 58 8.99 -14.02 8.56
C GLY A 58 8.35 -13.71 9.90
N LYS A 59 7.56 -12.62 10.00
CA LYS A 59 6.92 -12.21 11.26
C LYS A 59 5.45 -11.87 11.10
N VAL A 60 4.68 -12.04 12.17
CA VAL A 60 3.29 -11.58 12.24
C VAL A 60 3.26 -10.13 12.70
N LEU A 61 2.61 -9.27 11.92
CA LEU A 61 2.30 -7.90 12.27
C LEU A 61 0.90 -7.83 12.87
N ARG A 62 0.76 -7.07 13.96
CA ARG A 62 -0.52 -6.70 14.57
C ARG A 62 -0.65 -5.19 14.50
N MET A 63 -1.63 -4.71 13.76
CA MET A 63 -1.73 -3.30 13.43
C MET A 63 -3.18 -2.82 13.42
N LYS A 64 -3.38 -1.54 13.68
CA LYS A 64 -4.67 -0.86 13.51
C LYS A 64 -4.69 -0.14 12.17
N LEU A 65 -5.84 -0.15 11.51
CA LEU A 65 -6.07 0.64 10.32
C LEU A 65 -6.00 2.13 10.68
N ASP A 66 -5.14 2.88 9.99
CA ASP A 66 -4.97 4.33 10.15
C ASP A 66 -5.77 5.07 9.07
N LYS A 67 -5.51 4.73 7.79
CA LYS A 67 -6.13 5.42 6.67
C LYS A 67 -6.26 4.51 5.45
N VAL A 68 -7.41 4.55 4.79
CA VAL A 68 -7.57 3.98 3.45
C VAL A 68 -7.21 5.02 2.40
N HIS A 69 -6.37 4.65 1.43
CA HIS A 69 -6.07 5.52 0.29
C HIS A 69 -7.17 5.40 -0.75
N GLU A 70 -7.53 6.53 -1.33
CA GLU A 70 -8.50 6.54 -2.43
C GLU A 70 -7.92 5.87 -3.68
N GLY A 71 -6.61 6.00 -3.92
CA GLY A 71 -5.95 5.47 -5.13
C GLY A 71 -6.23 3.98 -5.36
N ILE A 72 -6.62 3.65 -6.59
CA ILE A 72 -6.71 2.26 -7.06
C ILE A 72 -5.95 2.16 -8.38
N VAL A 73 -5.13 1.13 -8.54
CA VAL A 73 -4.36 0.88 -9.77
C VAL A 73 -4.80 -0.43 -10.38
N SER A 74 -5.04 -0.46 -11.70
CA SER A 74 -5.19 -1.72 -12.44
C SER A 74 -3.81 -2.30 -12.80
N LYS A 75 -3.66 -3.61 -12.61
CA LYS A 75 -2.48 -4.40 -13.02
C LYS A 75 -2.81 -5.41 -14.13
N GLY A 76 -3.91 -5.20 -14.85
CA GLY A 76 -4.42 -6.13 -15.86
C GLY A 76 -5.37 -7.12 -15.22
N ASP A 77 -4.82 -8.17 -14.59
CA ASP A 77 -5.62 -9.28 -14.06
C ASP A 77 -6.18 -9.01 -12.65
N PHE A 78 -5.72 -7.94 -12.00
CA PHE A 78 -6.13 -7.58 -10.65
C PHE A 78 -6.02 -6.07 -10.43
N TYR A 79 -6.64 -5.60 -9.34
CA TYR A 79 -6.56 -4.24 -8.85
C TYR A 79 -5.70 -4.18 -7.59
N VAL A 80 -5.08 -3.02 -7.35
CA VAL A 80 -4.37 -2.72 -6.11
C VAL A 80 -5.08 -1.58 -5.40
N SER A 81 -5.50 -1.81 -4.16
CA SER A 81 -5.97 -0.79 -3.23
C SER A 81 -5.06 -0.78 -2.01
N CYS A 82 -4.79 0.40 -1.44
CA CYS A 82 -3.77 0.56 -0.41
C CYS A 82 -4.37 1.14 0.87
N ALA A 83 -3.79 0.77 2.02
CA ALA A 83 -4.13 1.39 3.29
C ALA A 83 -2.92 1.49 4.23
N ASP A 84 -2.87 2.58 4.99
CA ASP A 84 -1.93 2.82 6.06
C ASP A 84 -2.40 2.12 7.34
N PHE A 85 -1.45 1.51 8.04
CA PHE A 85 -1.62 0.82 9.31
C PHE A 85 -0.56 1.27 10.32
N VAL A 86 -0.89 1.15 11.61
CA VAL A 86 0.01 1.48 12.71
C VAL A 86 0.05 0.35 13.72
N ASP A 87 1.25 -0.13 14.07
CA ASP A 87 1.42 -1.10 15.17
C ASP A 87 1.45 -0.42 16.55
N GLU A 88 1.46 -1.22 17.61
CA GLU A 88 1.47 -0.73 19.01
C GLU A 88 2.69 0.17 19.34
N SER A 89 3.79 0.06 18.59
CA SER A 89 4.99 0.90 18.76
C SER A 89 4.90 2.24 18.01
N GLY A 90 3.78 2.48 17.32
CA GLY A 90 3.58 3.61 16.43
C GLY A 90 4.29 3.45 15.09
N SER A 91 4.74 2.25 14.72
CA SER A 91 5.37 2.03 13.41
C SER A 91 4.32 1.96 12.32
N LYS A 92 4.56 2.72 11.24
CA LYS A 92 3.66 2.82 10.09
C LYS A 92 3.99 1.77 9.05
N TYR A 93 2.94 1.19 8.48
CA TYR A 93 3.01 0.24 7.39
C TYR A 93 2.00 0.65 6.33
N ASP A 94 2.44 0.66 5.09
CA ASP A 94 1.59 0.83 3.91
C ASP A 94 1.39 -0.56 3.32
N ILE A 95 0.14 -1.01 3.18
CA ILE A 95 -0.19 -2.35 2.73
C ILE A 95 -0.96 -2.26 1.42
N ASP A 96 -0.43 -2.94 0.40
CA ASP A 96 -1.08 -3.15 -0.89
C ASP A 96 -1.96 -4.39 -0.81
N PHE A 97 -3.23 -4.25 -1.17
CA PHE A 97 -4.22 -5.33 -1.26
C PHE A 97 -4.50 -5.63 -2.73
N MET A 98 -4.18 -6.84 -3.16
CA MET A 98 -4.40 -7.34 -4.51
C MET A 98 -5.81 -7.93 -4.58
N VAL A 99 -6.69 -7.27 -5.33
CA VAL A 99 -8.12 -7.58 -5.45
C VAL A 99 -8.40 -8.14 -6.84
N ALA A 100 -9.00 -9.32 -6.91
CA ALA A 100 -9.41 -9.95 -8.17
C ALA A 100 -10.74 -10.71 -7.99
N GLY A 101 -11.33 -11.14 -9.09
CA GLY A 101 -12.60 -11.83 -9.14
C GLY A 101 -13.52 -11.22 -10.21
N ASP A 102 -14.75 -11.74 -10.26
CA ASP A 102 -15.78 -11.17 -11.11
C ASP A 102 -16.44 -9.97 -10.42
N ALA A 103 -17.19 -9.15 -11.17
CA ALA A 103 -17.77 -7.90 -10.67
C ALA A 103 -18.70 -8.08 -9.44
N GLU A 104 -19.22 -9.29 -9.21
CA GLU A 104 -20.06 -9.63 -8.05
C GLU A 104 -19.30 -10.31 -6.91
N ASP A 105 -18.05 -10.75 -7.12
CA ASP A 105 -17.27 -11.56 -6.18
C ASP A 105 -15.79 -11.13 -6.12
N LEU A 106 -15.57 -9.82 -5.96
CA LEU A 106 -14.23 -9.28 -5.75
C LEU A 106 -13.73 -9.61 -4.35
N SER A 107 -12.53 -10.18 -4.28
CA SER A 107 -11.88 -10.53 -3.01
C SER A 107 -10.38 -10.23 -3.05
N VAL A 108 -9.82 -9.96 -1.87
CA VAL A 108 -8.37 -9.88 -1.71
C VAL A 108 -7.80 -11.30 -1.65
N TYR A 109 -6.95 -11.65 -2.62
CA TYR A 109 -6.22 -12.92 -2.59
C TYR A 109 -4.83 -12.78 -1.95
N GLN A 110 -4.27 -11.57 -1.95
CA GLN A 110 -2.96 -11.30 -1.34
C GLN A 110 -2.89 -9.87 -0.82
N ALA A 111 -2.32 -9.73 0.39
CA ALA A 111 -1.89 -8.46 0.93
C ALA A 111 -0.36 -8.47 1.06
N ILE A 112 0.32 -7.37 0.77
CA ILE A 112 1.77 -7.25 0.94
C ILE A 112 2.12 -5.90 1.58
N VAL A 113 3.20 -5.87 2.36
CA VAL A 113 3.72 -4.60 2.85
C VAL A 113 4.44 -3.88 1.72
N HIS A 114 3.87 -2.76 1.27
CA HIS A 114 4.42 -1.86 0.27
C HIS A 114 5.63 -1.07 0.80
N LYS A 115 5.43 -0.46 1.98
CA LYS A 115 6.39 0.46 2.61
C LYS A 115 6.30 0.33 4.12
N ASP A 116 7.43 0.53 4.77
CA ASP A 116 7.50 0.71 6.21
C ASP A 116 8.48 1.84 6.57
N ARG A 117 8.88 1.91 7.85
CA ARG A 117 9.83 2.92 8.35
C ARG A 117 11.20 2.91 7.63
N SER A 118 11.61 1.80 7.03
CA SER A 118 12.85 1.70 6.25
C SER A 118 12.69 2.17 4.80
N GLY A 119 11.46 2.51 4.38
CA GLY A 119 11.13 2.92 3.02
C GLY A 119 10.35 1.87 2.23
N LYS A 120 10.31 2.02 0.91
CA LYS A 120 9.67 1.05 0.01
C LYS A 120 10.40 -0.28 0.10
N ARG A 121 9.65 -1.37 0.13
CA ARG A 121 10.21 -2.73 0.24
C ARG A 121 10.46 -3.33 -1.14
N PRO A 122 11.46 -4.23 -1.29
CA PRO A 122 11.57 -5.05 -2.49
C PRO A 122 10.23 -5.75 -2.80
N TYR A 123 9.93 -5.92 -4.08
CA TYR A 123 8.70 -6.55 -4.57
C TYR A 123 7.40 -5.77 -4.29
N HIS A 124 7.50 -4.48 -3.97
CA HIS A 124 6.34 -3.59 -3.96
C HIS A 124 5.71 -3.48 -5.36
N LEU A 125 4.40 -3.19 -5.44
CA LEU A 125 3.65 -3.22 -6.71
C LEU A 125 3.66 -1.90 -7.47
N GLU A 126 4.49 -0.93 -7.08
CA GLU A 126 4.65 0.33 -7.81
C GLU A 126 5.92 0.27 -8.67
N ASN A 127 5.91 0.91 -9.84
CA ASN A 127 7.11 1.11 -10.66
C ASN A 127 7.64 2.53 -10.43
#